data_AF-A0A0G0HUQ7-F1
#
_entry.id   AF-A0A0G0HUQ7-F1
#
_cell.length_a   1.000
_cell.length_b   1.000
_cell.length_c   1.000
_cell.angle_alpha   90.00
_cell.angle_beta   90.00
_cell.angle_gamma   90.00
#
_symmetry.space_group_name_H-M   'P 1'
#
loop_
_entity.id
_entity.type
_entity.pdbx_description
1 polymer ?
#
loop_
_entity_poly.entity_id
_entity_poly.type
_entity_poly.pdbx_seq_one_letter_code
_entity_poly.pdbx_strand_id
1 'polypeptide(L)'
;MVNFMDIHKDAGAATCKLVMSNGKIDDASHRGFPTPWNSLCHFSGLSKIFPRSRIFAGYNLGWENFEKVHEIDALAGAFMLVRRSAGEQAKWWDEDYFFYGEDIDFCYMLKQKGWKIYYVPTVAITHYKGVSGGIKSVSKEITTASEETKKRATKWRFNAMRIFYRKHYKQKNSWIVNILVNIGISIREKIAGI
;
A
#
# COMPACT_ATOMS: atom_id res chain seq x y z
N MET A 1 9.10 -7.32 18.26
CA MET A 1 9.15 -7.41 16.78
C MET A 1 10.54 -7.77 16.26
N VAL A 2 11.64 -7.21 16.79
CA VAL A 2 13.00 -7.65 16.46
C VAL A 2 13.18 -9.17 16.68
N ASN A 3 12.80 -9.69 17.85
CA ASN A 3 12.83 -11.14 18.10
C ASN A 3 12.03 -11.97 17.07
N PHE A 4 10.89 -11.45 16.58
CA PHE A 4 10.13 -12.13 15.52
C PHE A 4 10.96 -12.20 14.24
N MET A 5 11.61 -11.10 13.83
CA MET A 5 12.52 -11.08 12.69
C MET A 5 13.74 -11.97 12.90
N ASP A 6 14.27 -12.08 14.13
CA ASP A 6 15.40 -12.96 14.41
C ASP A 6 15.04 -14.44 14.30
N ILE A 7 13.84 -14.83 14.71
CA ILE A 7 13.32 -16.19 14.59
C ILE A 7 12.95 -16.51 13.12
N HIS A 8 12.29 -15.59 12.43
CA HIS A 8 11.80 -15.79 11.05
C HIS A 8 12.82 -15.25 10.04
N LYS A 9 13.80 -16.09 9.70
CA LYS A 9 14.91 -15.71 8.80
C LYS A 9 14.46 -15.37 7.37
N ASP A 10 13.27 -15.79 6.95
CA ASP A 10 12.63 -15.45 5.67
C ASP A 10 11.85 -14.13 5.70
N ALA A 11 11.65 -13.51 6.87
CA ALA A 11 11.05 -12.19 6.99
C ALA A 11 12.03 -11.12 6.49
N GLY A 12 11.70 -10.48 5.36
CA GLY A 12 12.43 -9.33 4.83
C GLY A 12 11.92 -8.01 5.41
N ALA A 13 10.62 -7.92 5.67
CA ALA A 13 10.03 -6.80 6.39
C ALA A 13 8.85 -7.24 7.27
N ALA A 14 8.57 -6.46 8.30
CA ALA A 14 7.40 -6.61 9.14
C ALA A 14 6.80 -5.25 9.50
N THR A 15 5.48 -5.23 9.64
CA THR A 15 4.75 -4.10 10.23
C THR A 15 3.95 -4.58 11.44
N CYS A 16 3.34 -3.63 12.14
CA CYS A 16 2.51 -3.88 13.30
C CYS A 16 1.09 -3.35 13.07
N LYS A 17 0.24 -3.40 14.10
CA LYS A 17 -1.11 -2.86 14.02
C LYS A 17 -1.05 -1.33 14.00
N LEU A 18 -1.25 -0.74 12.82
CA LEU A 18 -1.44 0.71 12.72
C LEU A 18 -2.88 1.06 13.08
N VAL A 19 -3.05 1.92 14.08
CA VAL A 19 -4.35 2.36 14.58
C VAL A 19 -4.48 3.86 14.33
N MET A 20 -5.53 4.28 13.63
CA MET A 20 -5.81 5.70 13.43
C MET A 20 -6.31 6.34 14.73
N SER A 21 -6.27 7.68 14.81
CA SER A 21 -6.74 8.44 15.98
C SER A 21 -8.19 8.14 16.38
N ASN A 22 -9.01 7.66 15.45
CA ASN A 22 -10.40 7.24 15.68
C ASN A 22 -10.55 5.77 16.13
N GLY A 23 -9.45 5.07 16.43
CA GLY A 23 -9.43 3.69 16.90
C GLY A 23 -9.56 2.63 15.79
N LYS A 24 -9.81 3.01 14.53
CA LYS A 24 -9.89 2.06 13.41
C LYS A 24 -8.50 1.67 12.92
N ILE A 25 -8.36 0.44 12.43
CA ILE A 25 -7.12 -0.02 11.80
C ILE A 25 -6.85 0.80 10.54
N ASP A 26 -5.60 1.19 10.35
CA ASP A 26 -5.12 1.73 9.08
C ASP A 26 -4.86 0.58 8.10
N ASP A 27 -5.78 0.43 7.16
CA ASP A 27 -5.72 -0.54 6.07
C ASP A 27 -4.49 -0.43 5.17
N ALA A 28 -3.77 0.70 5.16
CA ALA A 28 -2.54 0.86 4.39
C ALA A 28 -1.41 -0.05 4.90
N SER A 29 -1.44 -0.43 6.18
CA SER A 29 -0.49 -1.36 6.78
C SER A 29 -0.69 -2.83 6.38
N HIS A 30 -1.81 -3.15 5.73
CA HIS A 30 -2.20 -4.52 5.42
C HIS A 30 -2.84 -4.58 4.03
N ARG A 31 -2.01 -4.81 3.01
CA ARG A 31 -2.43 -4.77 1.60
C ARG A 31 -1.94 -5.98 0.82
N GLY A 32 -2.76 -6.36 -0.16
CA GLY A 32 -2.33 -7.14 -1.30
C GLY A 32 -1.73 -6.23 -2.38
N PHE A 33 -1.03 -6.78 -3.36
CA PHE A 33 -0.54 -5.95 -4.46
C PHE A 33 -1.69 -5.38 -5.31
N PRO A 34 -1.55 -4.15 -5.85
CA PRO A 34 -2.58 -3.50 -6.66
C PRO A 34 -2.57 -4.04 -8.10
N THR A 35 -2.88 -5.33 -8.27
CA THR A 35 -3.12 -5.93 -9.59
C THR A 35 -4.29 -5.22 -10.29
N PRO A 36 -4.45 -5.33 -11.62
CA PRO A 36 -5.62 -4.78 -12.33
C PRO A 36 -6.94 -5.18 -11.66
N TRP A 37 -7.06 -6.46 -11.31
CA TRP A 37 -8.26 -7.01 -10.69
C TRP A 37 -8.48 -6.53 -9.26
N ASN A 38 -7.44 -6.56 -8.41
CA ASN A 38 -7.53 -6.06 -7.04
C ASN A 38 -7.88 -4.57 -7.00
N SER A 39 -7.26 -3.78 -7.90
CA SER A 39 -7.52 -2.35 -8.04
C SER A 39 -8.96 -2.10 -8.51
N LEU A 40 -9.44 -2.84 -9.51
CA LEU A 40 -10.82 -2.76 -9.97
C LEU A 40 -11.81 -3.05 -8.83
N CYS A 41 -11.63 -4.17 -8.12
CA CYS A 41 -12.50 -4.56 -7.01
C CYS A 41 -12.47 -3.58 -5.83
N HIS A 42 -11.32 -2.97 -5.56
CA HIS A 42 -11.20 -1.93 -4.54
C HIS A 42 -11.94 -0.66 -4.94
N PHE A 43 -11.70 -0.14 -6.16
CA PHE A 43 -12.27 1.13 -6.59
C PHE A 43 -13.75 1.05 -6.97
N SER A 44 -14.25 -0.10 -7.41
CA SER A 44 -15.69 -0.32 -7.69
C SER A 44 -16.51 -0.59 -6.42
N GLY A 45 -15.86 -0.91 -5.30
CA GLY A 45 -16.53 -1.28 -4.05
C GLY A 45 -16.88 -2.76 -3.91
N LEU A 46 -16.56 -3.61 -4.90
CA LEU A 46 -16.78 -5.07 -4.81
C LEU A 46 -16.10 -5.70 -3.59
N SER A 47 -14.91 -5.21 -3.24
CA SER A 47 -14.19 -5.64 -2.02
C SER A 47 -14.98 -5.37 -0.73
N LYS A 48 -15.86 -4.37 -0.69
CA LYS A 48 -16.72 -4.09 0.47
C LYS A 48 -17.97 -4.96 0.50
N ILE A 49 -18.47 -5.35 -0.68
CA ILE A 49 -19.61 -6.25 -0.83
C ILE A 49 -19.19 -7.68 -0.45
N PHE A 50 -17.98 -8.10 -0.86
CA PHE A 50 -17.44 -9.44 -0.61
C PHE A 50 -16.14 -9.39 0.20
N PRO A 51 -16.17 -8.92 1.47
CA PRO A 51 -14.97 -8.57 2.24
C PRO A 51 -14.07 -9.75 2.60
N ARG A 52 -14.59 -10.98 2.61
CA ARG A 52 -13.81 -12.21 2.90
C ARG A 52 -13.49 -13.03 1.65
N SER A 53 -13.87 -12.56 0.46
CA SER A 53 -13.62 -13.31 -0.77
C SER A 53 -12.16 -13.21 -1.17
N ARG A 54 -11.51 -14.35 -1.40
CA ARG A 54 -10.16 -14.41 -1.98
C ARG A 54 -10.07 -13.86 -3.39
N ILE A 55 -11.21 -13.72 -4.07
CA ILE A 55 -11.30 -13.17 -5.42
C ILE A 55 -11.47 -11.64 -5.39
N PHE A 56 -12.34 -11.12 -4.50
CA PHE A 56 -12.73 -9.70 -4.56
C PHE A 56 -12.07 -8.82 -3.49
N ALA A 57 -11.59 -9.38 -2.39
CA ALA A 57 -11.00 -8.63 -1.28
C ALA A 57 -9.46 -8.64 -1.27
N GLY A 58 -8.83 -8.95 -2.41
CA GLY A 58 -7.38 -9.10 -2.51
C GLY A 58 -6.58 -7.82 -2.21
N TYR A 59 -7.13 -6.64 -2.49
CA TYR A 59 -6.43 -5.37 -2.22
C TYR A 59 -6.13 -5.15 -0.73
N ASN A 60 -7.04 -5.57 0.15
CA ASN A 60 -6.90 -5.42 1.60
C ASN A 60 -6.74 -6.77 2.32
N LEU A 61 -6.60 -7.88 1.57
CA LEU A 61 -6.53 -9.26 2.08
C LEU A 61 -7.63 -9.56 3.12
N GLY A 62 -8.88 -9.16 2.85
CA GLY A 62 -9.94 -9.09 3.87
C GLY A 62 -10.40 -10.43 4.47
N TRP A 63 -9.84 -11.55 4.02
CA TRP A 63 -10.01 -12.87 4.64
C TRP A 63 -9.04 -13.13 5.80
N GLU A 64 -8.01 -12.32 5.97
CA GLU A 64 -7.02 -12.48 7.05
C GLU A 64 -7.55 -12.04 8.41
N ASN A 65 -6.94 -12.58 9.46
CA ASN A 65 -7.27 -12.26 10.84
C ASN A 65 -6.25 -11.27 11.42
N PHE A 66 -6.71 -10.04 11.66
CA PHE A 66 -5.91 -8.94 12.22
C PHE A 66 -5.41 -9.16 13.66
N GLU A 67 -5.84 -10.22 14.34
CA GLU A 67 -5.35 -10.60 15.67
C GLU A 67 -4.28 -11.70 15.61
N LYS A 68 -3.92 -12.19 14.41
CA LYS A 68 -2.91 -13.22 14.20
C LYS A 68 -1.78 -12.71 13.33
N VAL A 69 -0.57 -13.22 13.56
CA VAL A 69 0.55 -13.02 12.64
C VAL A 69 0.25 -13.75 11.33
N HIS A 70 0.44 -13.07 10.21
CA HIS A 70 0.28 -13.65 8.89
C HIS A 70 1.11 -12.87 7.85
N GLU A 71 1.25 -13.46 6.67
CA GLU A 71 1.96 -12.85 5.54
C GLU A 71 1.03 -11.90 4.78
N ILE A 72 1.57 -10.76 4.35
CA ILE A 72 0.91 -9.77 3.49
C ILE A 72 1.78 -9.49 2.27
N ASP A 73 1.24 -8.81 1.25
CA ASP A 73 2.04 -8.45 0.07
C ASP A 73 2.74 -7.11 0.25
N ALA A 74 2.06 -6.14 0.85
CA ALA A 74 2.59 -4.80 1.05
C ALA A 74 2.11 -4.19 2.37
N LEU A 75 3.03 -3.50 3.03
CA LEU A 75 2.79 -2.70 4.23
C LEU A 75 2.90 -1.20 3.90
N ALA A 76 2.73 -0.33 4.90
CA ALA A 76 2.89 1.11 4.74
C ALA A 76 4.23 1.61 5.28
N GLY A 77 4.81 2.61 4.60
CA GLY A 77 5.99 3.34 5.07
C GLY A 77 5.85 4.01 6.44
N ALA A 78 4.61 4.15 6.95
CA ALA A 78 4.33 4.68 8.28
C ALA A 78 5.02 3.89 9.40
N PHE A 79 5.20 2.57 9.21
CA PHE A 79 6.08 1.77 10.07
C PHE A 79 6.53 0.50 9.37
N MET A 80 7.84 0.38 9.23
CA MET A 80 8.51 -0.75 8.60
C MET A 80 9.72 -1.15 9.43
N LEU A 81 9.77 -2.40 9.87
CA LEU A 81 11.00 -3.01 10.34
C LEU A 81 11.54 -3.89 9.22
N VAL A 82 12.70 -3.53 8.69
CA VAL A 82 13.27 -4.16 7.49
C VAL A 82 14.58 -4.86 7.88
N ARG A 83 14.75 -6.09 7.42
CA ARG A 83 16.03 -6.78 7.51
C ARG A 83 17.00 -6.13 6.54
N ARG A 84 18.15 -5.66 7.03
CA ARG A 84 19.16 -4.96 6.22
C ARG A 84 19.52 -5.70 4.93
N SER A 85 19.84 -7.00 5.02
CA SER A 85 20.19 -7.81 3.84
C SER A 85 19.06 -7.88 2.81
N ALA A 86 17.80 -7.87 3.26
CA ALA A 86 16.65 -7.88 2.36
C ALA A 86 16.51 -6.53 1.64
N GLY A 87 16.71 -5.42 2.37
CA GLY A 87 16.74 -4.07 1.80
C GLY A 87 17.85 -3.87 0.77
N GLU A 88 19.06 -4.34 1.08
CA GLU A 88 20.20 -4.30 0.15
C GLU A 88 19.93 -5.12 -1.12
N GLN A 89 19.33 -6.31 -1.00
CA GLN A 89 18.96 -7.14 -2.17
C GLN A 89 17.83 -6.54 -3.00
N ALA A 90 16.88 -5.87 -2.37
CA ALA A 90 15.79 -5.14 -3.03
C ALA A 90 16.23 -3.77 -3.57
N LYS A 91 17.47 -3.34 -3.31
CA LYS A 91 18.04 -2.05 -3.68
C LYS A 91 17.32 -0.83 -3.08
N TRP A 92 16.73 -1.00 -1.90
CA TRP A 92 16.05 0.07 -1.15
C TRP A 92 15.00 0.83 -1.98
N TRP A 93 14.92 2.15 -1.82
CA TRP A 93 13.89 3.00 -2.41
C TRP A 93 14.16 3.27 -3.88
N ASP A 94 13.09 3.30 -4.66
CA ASP A 94 13.14 3.64 -6.07
C ASP A 94 12.86 5.15 -6.27
N GLU A 95 13.83 5.87 -6.80
CA GLU A 95 13.80 7.33 -6.94
C GLU A 95 12.82 7.84 -8.00
N ASP A 96 12.23 6.96 -8.83
CA ASP A 96 11.12 7.37 -9.71
C ASP A 96 9.88 7.80 -8.89
N TYR A 97 9.79 7.36 -7.63
CA TYR A 97 8.74 7.75 -6.70
C TYR A 97 9.20 8.92 -5.83
N PHE A 98 8.70 10.12 -6.14
CA PHE A 98 8.89 11.27 -5.25
C PHE A 98 8.10 11.15 -3.94
N PHE A 99 6.82 10.76 -4.03
CA PHE A 99 5.92 10.61 -2.89
C PHE A 99 4.74 9.69 -3.23
N TYR A 100 4.41 8.77 -2.32
CA TYR A 100 3.49 7.64 -2.50
C TYR A 100 4.01 6.53 -3.42
N GLY A 101 3.72 5.29 -3.04
CA GLY A 101 3.97 4.10 -3.86
C GLY A 101 5.38 3.52 -3.75
N GLU A 102 6.33 4.27 -3.20
CA GLU A 102 7.69 3.80 -2.90
C GLU A 102 7.69 2.61 -1.93
N ASP A 103 6.76 2.61 -0.96
CA ASP A 103 6.58 1.53 0.00
C ASP A 103 6.04 0.25 -0.65
N ILE A 104 5.05 0.38 -1.55
CA ILE A 104 4.49 -0.75 -2.31
C ILE A 104 5.54 -1.30 -3.29
N ASP A 105 6.29 -0.43 -3.97
CA ASP A 105 7.36 -0.83 -4.88
C ASP A 105 8.46 -1.60 -4.15
N PHE A 106 8.94 -1.07 -3.02
CA PHE A 106 9.91 -1.76 -2.18
C PHE A 106 9.41 -3.13 -1.69
N CYS A 107 8.15 -3.23 -1.26
CA CYS A 107 7.52 -4.50 -0.89
C CYS A 107 7.46 -5.48 -2.06
N TYR A 108 7.16 -4.98 -3.27
CA TYR A 108 7.16 -5.78 -4.49
C TYR A 108 8.55 -6.34 -4.77
N MET A 109 9.59 -5.51 -4.70
CA MET A 109 10.97 -5.91 -4.92
C MET A 109 11.45 -6.93 -3.88
N LEU A 110 11.10 -6.76 -2.59
CA LEU A 110 11.35 -7.76 -1.55
C LEU A 110 10.75 -9.13 -1.92
N LYS A 111 9.48 -9.16 -2.33
CA LYS A 111 8.79 -10.39 -2.74
C LYS A 111 9.42 -11.01 -3.99
N GLN A 112 9.86 -10.21 -4.96
CA GLN A 112 10.59 -10.70 -6.14
C GLN A 112 11.94 -11.34 -5.78
N LYS A 113 12.53 -10.97 -4.64
CA LYS A 113 13.76 -11.58 -4.09
C LYS A 113 13.48 -12.76 -3.15
N GLY A 114 12.23 -13.20 -3.04
CA GLY A 114 11.84 -14.35 -2.21
C GLY A 114 11.66 -14.04 -0.73
N TRP A 115 11.73 -12.76 -0.33
CA TRP A 115 11.47 -12.36 1.04
C TRP A 115 9.98 -12.30 1.34
N LYS A 116 9.61 -12.67 2.56
CA LYS A 116 8.25 -12.52 3.07
C LYS A 116 8.08 -11.20 3.81
N ILE A 117 6.83 -10.74 3.83
CA ILE A 117 6.42 -9.52 4.51
C ILE A 117 5.32 -9.89 5.49
N TYR A 118 5.51 -9.54 6.76
CA TYR A 118 4.62 -9.98 7.83
C TYR A 118 3.85 -8.84 8.48
N TYR A 119 2.58 -9.12 8.78
CA TYR A 119 1.80 -8.34 9.72
C TYR A 119 1.90 -8.96 11.11
N VAL A 120 2.37 -8.20 12.10
CA VAL A 120 2.64 -8.68 13.47
C VAL A 120 1.80 -7.87 14.48
N PRO A 121 0.60 -8.33 14.87
CA PRO A 121 -0.34 -7.54 15.68
C PRO A 121 -0.04 -7.50 17.18
N THR A 122 1.10 -8.03 17.63
CA THR A 122 1.48 -8.03 19.06
C THR A 122 1.82 -6.63 19.59
N VAL A 123 2.00 -5.65 18.70
CA VAL A 123 2.26 -4.25 19.02
C VAL A 123 1.33 -3.40 18.16
N ALA A 124 0.87 -2.27 18.70
CA ALA A 124 0.12 -1.27 17.96
C ALA A 124 0.79 0.10 18.06
N ILE A 125 0.71 0.88 17.00
CA ILE A 125 1.13 2.29 17.00
C ILE A 125 0.03 3.18 16.45
N THR A 126 -0.03 4.41 16.93
CA THR A 126 -0.99 5.40 16.44
C THR A 126 -0.49 6.07 15.17
N HIS A 127 -1.31 6.08 14.11
CA HIS A 127 -1.01 6.75 12.85
C HIS A 127 -2.03 7.85 12.55
N TYR A 128 -1.56 9.10 12.56
CA TYR A 128 -2.34 10.26 12.10
C TYR A 128 -2.35 10.31 10.55
N LYS A 129 -3.07 9.36 9.97
CA LYS A 129 -3.05 9.08 8.53
C LYS A 129 -3.40 10.31 7.68
N GLY A 130 -2.49 10.67 6.78
CA GLY A 130 -2.74 11.67 5.74
C GLY A 130 -2.55 13.13 6.17
N VAL A 131 -2.09 13.39 7.40
CA VAL A 131 -1.81 14.75 7.89
C VAL A 131 -0.84 15.49 6.98
N SER A 132 0.27 14.86 6.59
CA SER A 132 1.28 15.51 5.74
C SER A 132 0.76 15.85 4.34
N GLY A 133 -0.11 15.01 3.77
CA GLY A 133 -0.67 15.22 2.43
C GLY A 133 -1.95 16.06 2.41
N GLY A 134 -2.69 16.13 3.51
CA GLY A 134 -3.96 16.87 3.63
C GLY A 134 -5.13 16.37 2.78
N ILE A 135 -4.95 15.29 2.00
CA ILE A 135 -5.96 14.79 1.04
C ILE A 135 -6.99 13.84 1.66
N LYS A 136 -6.81 13.42 2.92
CA LYS A 136 -7.70 12.47 3.60
C LYS A 136 -8.68 13.22 4.49
N SER A 137 -9.95 12.79 4.47
CA SER A 137 -10.98 13.35 5.34
C SER A 137 -10.62 13.24 6.82
N VAL A 138 -10.03 12.10 7.22
CA VAL A 138 -9.62 11.81 8.60
C VAL A 138 -8.56 12.76 9.17
N SER A 139 -7.85 13.50 8.32
CA SER A 139 -6.82 14.44 8.74
C SER A 139 -7.21 15.91 8.52
N LYS A 140 -8.43 16.20 8.06
CA LYS A 140 -8.85 17.56 7.66
C LYS A 140 -8.72 18.60 8.78
N GLU A 141 -8.97 18.20 10.03
CA GLU A 141 -8.98 19.12 11.18
C GLU A 141 -7.59 19.40 11.74
N ILE A 142 -6.59 18.57 11.42
CA ILE A 142 -5.24 18.63 12.00
C ILE A 142 -4.14 18.86 10.95
N THR A 143 -4.47 18.80 9.67
CA THR A 143 -3.53 19.02 8.57
C THR A 143 -3.15 20.48 8.44
N THR A 144 -1.85 20.76 8.32
CA THR A 144 -1.31 22.08 7.97
C THR A 144 -1.04 22.22 6.46
N ALA A 145 -1.29 21.18 5.66
CA ALA A 145 -1.06 21.19 4.23
C ALA A 145 -1.90 22.24 3.49
N SER A 146 -1.23 23.09 2.71
CA SER A 146 -1.85 24.05 1.80
C SER A 146 -2.64 23.36 0.67
N GLU A 147 -3.55 24.09 0.02
CA GLU A 147 -4.27 23.58 -1.16
C GLU A 147 -3.32 23.15 -2.29
N GLU A 148 -2.23 23.88 -2.49
CA GLU A 148 -1.18 23.50 -3.44
C GLU A 148 -0.53 22.16 -3.06
N THR A 149 -0.25 21.95 -1.77
CA THR A 149 0.30 20.68 -1.26
C THR A 149 -0.67 19.53 -1.48
N LYS A 150 -1.97 19.75 -1.24
CA LYS A 150 -3.02 18.75 -1.50
C LYS A 150 -3.09 18.39 -2.99
N LYS A 151 -3.07 19.38 -3.89
CA LYS A 151 -3.04 19.15 -5.35
C LYS A 151 -1.81 18.36 -5.78
N ARG A 152 -0.61 18.74 -5.32
CA ARG A 152 0.64 18.03 -5.60
C ARG A 152 0.59 16.60 -5.06
N ALA A 153 0.17 16.39 -3.81
CA ALA A 153 0.05 15.08 -3.20
C ALA A 153 -0.93 14.17 -3.97
N THR A 154 -2.07 14.70 -4.42
CA THR A 154 -3.01 13.97 -5.28
C THR A 154 -2.36 13.58 -6.61
N LYS A 155 -1.66 14.50 -7.29
CA LYS A 155 -0.95 14.23 -8.55
C LYS A 155 0.10 13.13 -8.37
N TRP A 156 0.94 13.25 -7.34
CA TRP A 156 1.99 12.26 -7.03
C TRP A 156 1.41 10.88 -6.73
N ARG A 157 0.30 10.81 -5.98
CA ARG A 157 -0.42 9.56 -5.72
C ARG A 157 -0.87 8.85 -7.00
N PHE A 158 -1.42 9.58 -7.98
CA PHE A 158 -1.85 8.96 -9.24
C PHE A 158 -0.67 8.68 -10.17
N ASN A 159 0.37 9.51 -10.16
CA ASN A 159 1.62 9.22 -10.86
C ASN A 159 2.25 7.92 -10.35
N ALA A 160 2.30 7.72 -9.03
CA ALA A 160 2.79 6.49 -8.41
C ALA A 160 2.04 5.24 -8.89
N MET A 161 0.71 5.31 -9.05
CA MET A 161 -0.07 4.21 -9.63
C MET A 161 0.38 3.89 -11.06
N ARG A 162 0.63 4.92 -11.88
CA ARG A 162 1.10 4.76 -13.26
C ARG A 162 2.50 4.19 -13.31
N ILE A 163 3.41 4.66 -12.47
CA ILE A 163 4.78 4.16 -12.36
C ILE A 163 4.77 2.68 -11.98
N PHE A 164 4.08 2.32 -10.89
CA PHE A 164 4.01 0.93 -10.42
C PHE A 164 3.40 0.00 -11.47
N TYR A 165 2.30 0.41 -12.10
CA TYR A 165 1.69 -0.37 -13.16
C TYR A 165 2.62 -0.55 -14.35
N ARG A 166 3.26 0.53 -14.81
CA ARG A 166 4.21 0.51 -15.93
C ARG A 166 5.38 -0.42 -15.68
N LYS A 167 5.96 -0.39 -14.47
CA LYS A 167 7.11 -1.22 -14.08
C LYS A 167 6.75 -2.69 -13.97
N HIS A 168 5.67 -3.01 -13.28
CA HIS A 168 5.44 -4.38 -12.79
C HIS A 168 4.35 -5.17 -13.52
N TYR A 169 3.42 -4.47 -14.18
CA TYR A 169 2.23 -5.11 -14.76
C TYR A 169 2.00 -4.84 -16.25
N LYS A 170 2.51 -3.74 -16.82
CA LYS A 170 2.26 -3.39 -18.23
C LYS A 170 2.64 -4.51 -19.21
N GLN A 171 3.80 -5.14 -19.00
CA GLN A 171 4.28 -6.23 -19.85
C GLN A 171 3.58 -7.57 -19.57
N LYS A 172 2.94 -7.72 -18.40
CA LYS A 172 2.23 -8.94 -17.99
C LYS A 172 0.76 -8.97 -18.43
N ASN A 173 0.27 -7.88 -19.04
CA ASN A 173 -1.14 -7.69 -19.38
C ASN A 173 -1.30 -7.31 -20.85
N SER A 174 -2.48 -7.58 -21.41
CA SER A 174 -2.82 -7.20 -22.78
C SER A 174 -2.89 -5.68 -22.95
N TRP A 175 -2.75 -5.20 -24.18
CA TRP A 175 -2.87 -3.77 -24.50
C TRP A 175 -4.25 -3.20 -24.12
N ILE A 176 -5.32 -4.01 -24.19
CA ILE A 176 -6.67 -3.62 -23.76
C ILE A 176 -6.69 -3.36 -22.25
N VAL A 177 -6.16 -4.27 -21.45
CA VAL A 177 -6.08 -4.09 -19.99
C VAL A 177 -5.21 -2.87 -19.66
N ASN A 178 -4.11 -2.66 -20.37
CA ASN A 178 -3.26 -1.49 -20.22
C ASN A 178 -4.04 -0.18 -20.46
N ILE A 179 -4.87 -0.11 -21.50
CA ILE A 179 -5.72 1.05 -21.77
C ILE A 179 -6.75 1.25 -20.65
N LEU A 180 -7.46 0.19 -20.27
CA LEU A 180 -8.49 0.26 -19.22
C LEU A 180 -7.93 0.73 -17.88
N VAL A 181 -6.75 0.26 -17.49
CA VAL A 181 -6.07 0.71 -16.27
C VAL A 181 -5.73 2.20 -16.36
N ASN A 182 -5.15 2.66 -17.47
CA ASN A 182 -4.80 4.08 -17.63
C ASN A 182 -6.02 5.01 -17.67
N ILE A 183 -7.12 4.56 -18.29
CA ILE A 183 -8.41 5.26 -18.25
C ILE A 183 -8.93 5.31 -16.81
N GLY A 184 -8.92 4.17 -16.11
CA GLY A 184 -9.37 4.09 -14.71
C GLY A 184 -8.60 5.02 -13.79
N ILE A 185 -7.26 5.06 -13.91
CA ILE A 185 -6.42 5.99 -13.14
C ILE A 185 -6.78 7.45 -13.47
N SER A 186 -6.93 7.78 -14.76
CA SER A 186 -7.24 9.15 -15.20
C SER A 186 -8.63 9.62 -14.77
N ILE A 187 -9.65 8.75 -14.79
CA ILE A 187 -10.98 9.05 -14.26
C ILE A 187 -10.89 9.34 -12.76
N ARG A 188 -10.16 8.50 -12.01
CA ARG A 188 -10.00 8.67 -10.56
C ARG A 188 -9.22 9.92 -10.19
N GLU A 189 -8.23 10.31 -11.00
CA GLU A 189 -7.49 11.56 -10.84
C GLU A 189 -8.40 12.78 -11.01
N LYS A 190 -9.23 12.80 -12.05
CA LYS A 190 -10.22 13.85 -12.28
C LYS A 190 -11.22 13.99 -11.13
N ILE A 191 -11.76 12.87 -10.65
CA ILE A 191 -12.70 12.85 -9.50
C ILE A 191 -12.03 13.40 -8.22
N ALA A 192 -10.72 13.27 -8.07
CA ALA A 192 -9.99 13.74 -6.89
C ALA A 192 -9.70 15.25 -6.90
N GLY A 193 -10.20 16.00 -7.89
CA GLY A 193 -10.09 17.47 -7.94
C GLY A 193 -8.82 17.98 -8.63
N ILE A 194 -8.32 17.25 -9.64
CA ILE A 194 -7.31 17.70 -10.61
C ILE A 194 -7.92 17.80 -12.00
#